data_AF-A0A7J7PJM6-F1
#
_entry.id   AF-A0A7J7PJM6-F1
#
_cell.length_a   1.000
_cell.length_b   1.000
_cell.length_c   1.000
_cell.angle_alpha   90.00
_cell.angle_beta   90.00
_cell.angle_gamma   90.00
#
_symmetry.space_group_name_H-M   'P 1'
#
loop_
_entity.id
_entity.type
_entity.pdbx_description
1 polymer ?
#
loop_
_entity_poly.entity_id
_entity_poly.type
_entity_poly.pdbx_seq_one_letter_code
_entity_poly.pdbx_strand_id
1 'polypeptide(L)'
;MIKLAQQRKHGSAAVAPAAVAPAAAAVSLLALLLGPMMAAAAWHECNSQGAFPGLYGSQVLANLTVFRSDLLSKVYPSFNTEAESLNGFARFDPVSPFISCPPHRPATSYHRWRLCDLGRLPGGCIVYSVGPVQNDYAFERDIVSFTKCEVHTFDCTTDAKSIKEGRHTHHKLCIGQGKPDHKSWHELVVQLGHHLRGIEAVKIDMEGKDAEVFAQLKHTMLLPRQLAAELHIRPPPPEATVLPAEAARSPAHVALIFSHLAALGYGVTSRSDNRGGQPGCCAEFSWLHVERVWPHGAARSMRTKPGGSGSSSSVTAFAADEAQLKPVKAKRLVVSLSSFPGRAEFAAPTVYSIMHGTRKPDALYLWVTVNVSRFDADDKVVNSVTEIPSEAKALEKQFPGVVKVLAPKKDYGPATKLLPTLEVETDPETIIITVDDDTFYSPTTVIELEDEMLRRPGYTIVRSCEITHWDPDMKKNPPRKGWREWKLTEGLCRGFMTAYASAAYRRGYFDDLVFDQERAPDGCMHHDDIWFSAHLWIRNVSIWVLNHAGKSWPPMYHRPRNRMSISFHPQAEDMAQQCQEYFHWIDDEARRIELRGNRSEYTSPPTL
;
A
#
# COMPACT_ATOMS: atom_id res chain seq x y z
N MET A 1 -47.38 -36.07 -61.14
CA MET A 1 -48.82 -36.37 -61.29
C MET A 1 -49.44 -36.51 -59.91
N ILE A 2 -50.51 -35.74 -59.70
CA ILE A 2 -51.37 -35.66 -58.52
C ILE A 2 -52.21 -36.94 -58.45
N LYS A 3 -52.43 -37.53 -57.26
CA LYS A 3 -53.76 -37.73 -56.66
C LYS A 3 -53.77 -38.78 -55.54
N LEU A 4 -54.14 -38.27 -54.37
CA LEU A 4 -54.95 -38.89 -53.32
C LEU A 4 -56.12 -39.73 -53.86
N ALA A 5 -56.48 -40.80 -53.14
CA ALA A 5 -57.67 -40.83 -52.26
C ALA A 5 -58.14 -42.27 -51.97
N GLN A 6 -58.50 -42.55 -50.71
CA GLN A 6 -59.81 -43.09 -50.29
C GLN A 6 -59.83 -43.19 -48.74
N GLN A 7 -60.59 -42.36 -48.01
CA GLN A 7 -62.02 -42.51 -47.61
C GLN A 7 -62.26 -43.69 -46.63
N ARG A 8 -62.83 -43.56 -45.40
CA ARG A 8 -64.19 -43.08 -45.07
C ARG A 8 -64.49 -43.08 -43.54
N LYS A 9 -65.34 -42.10 -43.12
CA LYS A 9 -66.49 -42.13 -42.15
C LYS A 9 -66.21 -42.38 -40.64
N HIS A 10 -66.91 -41.81 -39.65
CA HIS A 10 -67.94 -40.74 -39.47
C HIS A 10 -68.15 -40.50 -37.95
N GLY A 11 -68.58 -39.29 -37.54
CA GLY A 11 -69.28 -38.98 -36.26
C GLY A 11 -68.42 -38.29 -35.17
N SER A 12 -68.34 -36.95 -35.11
CA SER A 12 -69.27 -35.96 -34.50
C SER A 12 -69.37 -36.05 -32.96
N ALA A 13 -68.56 -35.25 -32.24
CA ALA A 13 -68.93 -34.05 -31.45
C ALA A 13 -69.46 -34.38 -30.03
N ALA A 14 -69.07 -33.72 -28.93
CA ALA A 14 -68.84 -32.28 -28.78
C ALA A 14 -68.15 -31.89 -27.44
N VAL A 15 -67.67 -30.64 -27.43
CA VAL A 15 -67.48 -29.65 -26.34
C VAL A 15 -66.15 -29.63 -25.54
N ALA A 16 -65.55 -28.45 -25.63
CA ALA A 16 -64.31 -27.89 -25.06
C ALA A 16 -64.54 -27.39 -23.59
N PRO A 17 -63.66 -26.63 -22.88
CA PRO A 17 -62.47 -25.91 -23.35
C PRO A 17 -61.23 -25.79 -22.41
N ALA A 18 -60.13 -25.42 -23.08
CA ALA A 18 -59.10 -24.43 -22.71
C ALA A 18 -58.39 -24.47 -21.34
N ALA A 19 -57.05 -24.58 -21.41
CA ALA A 19 -56.18 -23.45 -21.11
C ALA A 19 -54.78 -23.61 -21.74
N VAL A 20 -54.52 -22.74 -22.72
CA VAL A 20 -53.28 -22.02 -23.07
C VAL A 20 -52.03 -22.79 -23.51
N ALA A 21 -51.61 -22.44 -24.73
CA ALA A 21 -50.48 -22.91 -25.51
C ALA A 21 -49.24 -21.96 -25.35
N PRO A 22 -48.28 -21.88 -26.30
CA PRO A 22 -47.14 -22.78 -26.48
C PRO A 22 -45.81 -21.98 -26.63
N ALA A 23 -44.81 -22.65 -27.21
CA ALA A 23 -43.73 -22.11 -28.05
C ALA A 23 -42.31 -22.14 -27.43
N ALA A 24 -41.65 -23.23 -27.78
CA ALA A 24 -40.20 -23.34 -27.88
C ALA A 24 -39.65 -22.56 -29.08
N ALA A 25 -38.32 -22.41 -29.06
CA ALA A 25 -37.40 -22.24 -30.20
C ALA A 25 -37.13 -20.81 -30.72
N ALA A 26 -36.28 -20.07 -30.00
CA ALA A 26 -35.38 -19.07 -30.59
C ALA A 26 -34.28 -18.60 -29.59
N VAL A 27 -33.36 -19.47 -29.14
CA VAL A 27 -32.18 -18.99 -28.37
C VAL A 27 -30.85 -19.69 -28.71
N SER A 28 -30.84 -20.89 -29.29
CA SER A 28 -29.60 -21.69 -29.35
C SER A 28 -28.60 -21.39 -30.48
N LEU A 29 -28.66 -20.23 -31.16
CA LEU A 29 -27.67 -19.88 -32.20
C LEU A 29 -26.85 -18.60 -31.97
N LEU A 30 -27.04 -17.87 -30.86
CA LEU A 30 -26.24 -16.66 -30.56
C LEU A 30 -25.04 -16.91 -29.62
N ALA A 31 -24.86 -18.13 -29.10
CA ALA A 31 -23.83 -18.45 -28.10
C ALA A 31 -22.45 -18.82 -28.69
N LEU A 32 -22.30 -18.90 -30.02
CA LEU A 32 -21.07 -19.37 -30.68
C LEU A 32 -20.19 -18.25 -31.28
N LEU A 33 -20.57 -16.98 -31.12
CA LEU A 33 -19.79 -15.83 -31.64
C LEU A 33 -19.22 -14.89 -30.54
N LEU A 34 -19.40 -15.22 -29.26
CA LEU A 34 -18.87 -14.45 -28.12
C LEU A 34 -17.81 -15.19 -27.30
N GLY A 35 -17.44 -16.41 -27.73
CA GLY A 35 -16.46 -17.27 -27.06
C GLY A 35 -15.02 -16.75 -26.94
N PRO A 36 -14.45 -15.93 -27.87
CA PRO A 36 -13.03 -15.56 -27.76
C PRO A 36 -12.77 -14.27 -26.97
N MET A 37 -13.75 -13.38 -26.76
CA MET A 37 -13.49 -12.08 -26.10
C MET A 37 -13.67 -12.11 -24.58
N MET A 38 -14.39 -13.08 -24.02
CA MET A 38 -14.56 -13.22 -22.56
C MET A 38 -13.43 -14.04 -21.92
N ALA A 39 -12.72 -14.88 -22.69
CA ALA A 39 -11.62 -15.69 -22.18
C ALA A 39 -10.33 -14.87 -21.94
N ALA A 40 -10.09 -13.82 -22.73
CA ALA A 40 -8.92 -12.94 -22.56
C ALA A 40 -9.05 -12.00 -21.35
N ALA A 41 -10.28 -11.55 -21.03
CA ALA A 41 -10.54 -10.71 -19.85
C ALA A 41 -10.49 -11.52 -18.54
N ALA A 42 -10.98 -12.77 -18.55
CA ALA A 42 -10.97 -13.65 -17.39
C ALA A 42 -9.56 -14.14 -16.97
N TRP A 43 -8.56 -14.04 -17.85
CA TRP A 43 -7.17 -14.41 -17.54
C TRP A 43 -6.40 -13.34 -16.76
N HIS A 44 -6.82 -12.07 -16.81
CA HIS A 44 -6.20 -11.01 -16.01
C HIS A 44 -6.82 -10.85 -14.61
N GLU A 45 -8.04 -11.35 -14.38
CA GLU A 45 -8.69 -11.28 -13.05
C GLU A 45 -8.23 -12.37 -12.06
N CYS A 46 -7.67 -13.49 -12.54
CA CYS A 46 -7.14 -14.54 -11.66
C CYS A 46 -5.80 -14.21 -10.97
N ASN A 47 -5.13 -13.10 -11.32
CA ASN A 47 -3.80 -12.76 -10.79
C ASN A 47 -3.76 -11.72 -9.66
N SER A 48 -4.92 -11.31 -9.12
CA SER A 48 -4.94 -10.50 -7.88
C SER A 48 -5.11 -11.33 -6.61
N GLN A 49 -5.57 -12.58 -6.69
CA GLN A 49 -5.89 -13.36 -5.49
C GLN A 49 -4.70 -14.09 -4.85
N GLY A 50 -3.55 -14.15 -5.53
CA GLY A 50 -2.36 -14.91 -5.08
C GLY A 50 -1.37 -14.17 -4.17
N ALA A 51 -1.51 -12.87 -3.93
CA ALA A 51 -0.46 -12.04 -3.32
C ALA A 51 -0.91 -11.15 -2.14
N PHE A 52 -1.91 -11.58 -1.36
CA PHE A 52 -2.32 -10.87 -0.14
C PHE A 52 -2.18 -11.76 1.11
N PRO A 53 -0.98 -11.91 1.70
CA PRO A 53 -0.83 -12.51 3.02
C PRO A 53 -1.14 -11.47 4.12
N GLY A 54 -2.27 -10.75 3.97
CA GLY A 54 -2.80 -9.83 4.96
C GLY A 54 -4.28 -10.14 5.18
N LEU A 55 -4.71 -10.24 6.44
CA LEU A 55 -6.07 -10.65 6.83
C LEU A 55 -7.21 -9.74 6.33
N TYR A 56 -6.89 -8.61 5.70
CA TYR A 56 -7.84 -7.54 5.39
C TYR A 56 -8.30 -7.50 3.91
N GLY A 57 -7.61 -8.17 2.99
CA GLY A 57 -8.00 -8.27 1.56
C GLY A 57 -7.87 -6.96 0.75
N SER A 58 -7.83 -7.07 -0.59
CA SER A 58 -7.69 -5.95 -1.53
C SER A 58 -8.83 -4.93 -1.44
N GLN A 59 -10.05 -5.38 -1.18
CA GLN A 59 -11.24 -4.53 -1.10
C GLN A 59 -11.13 -3.48 0.01
N VAL A 60 -10.55 -3.84 1.16
CA VAL A 60 -10.43 -2.93 2.31
C VAL A 60 -9.46 -1.78 2.00
N LEU A 61 -8.36 -2.07 1.29
CA LEU A 61 -7.40 -1.06 0.85
C LEU A 61 -7.99 -0.17 -0.26
N ALA A 62 -8.77 -0.74 -1.18
CA ALA A 62 -9.48 0.02 -2.19
C ALA A 62 -10.48 1.00 -1.56
N ASN A 63 -11.29 0.54 -0.59
CA ASN A 63 -12.25 1.39 0.10
C ASN A 63 -11.56 2.53 0.88
N LEU A 64 -10.41 2.25 1.53
CA LEU A 64 -9.61 3.28 2.19
C LEU A 64 -9.09 4.33 1.20
N THR A 65 -8.65 3.89 0.01
CA THR A 65 -8.15 4.78 -1.04
C THR A 65 -9.26 5.68 -1.61
N VAL A 66 -10.44 5.11 -1.85
CA VAL A 66 -11.63 5.87 -2.25
C VAL A 66 -11.98 6.90 -1.18
N PHE A 67 -11.98 6.50 0.09
CA PHE A 67 -12.25 7.41 1.20
C PHE A 67 -11.27 8.58 1.26
N ARG A 68 -9.96 8.33 1.11
CA ARG A 68 -8.92 9.39 1.09
C ARG A 68 -9.16 10.42 -0.02
N SER A 69 -9.55 9.96 -1.20
CA SER A 69 -9.76 10.82 -2.37
C SER A 69 -11.08 11.61 -2.28
N ASP A 70 -12.10 11.05 -1.64
CA ASP A 70 -13.48 11.56 -1.69
C ASP A 70 -13.94 12.24 -0.39
N LEU A 71 -13.17 12.17 0.70
CA LEU A 71 -13.58 12.78 1.97
C LEU A 71 -13.77 14.30 1.83
N LEU A 72 -12.83 15.00 1.19
CA LEU A 72 -12.87 16.46 1.08
C LEU A 72 -14.04 16.95 0.23
N SER A 73 -14.40 16.25 -0.85
CA SER A 73 -15.57 16.58 -1.68
C SER A 73 -16.86 16.44 -0.86
N LYS A 74 -16.98 15.39 -0.05
CA LYS A 74 -18.15 15.13 0.81
C LYS A 74 -18.32 16.15 1.92
N VAL A 75 -17.23 16.73 2.43
CA VAL A 75 -17.28 17.74 3.49
C VAL A 75 -17.20 19.17 2.97
N TYR A 76 -16.97 19.36 1.67
CA TYR A 76 -16.94 20.68 1.02
C TYR A 76 -18.16 21.56 1.36
N PRO A 77 -19.42 21.04 1.39
CA PRO A 77 -20.57 21.84 1.79
C PRO A 77 -20.46 22.45 3.19
N SER A 78 -19.70 21.82 4.10
CA SER A 78 -19.47 22.35 5.45
C SER A 78 -18.51 23.56 5.48
N PHE A 79 -17.82 23.85 4.37
CA PHE A 79 -16.99 25.04 4.18
C PHE A 79 -17.70 26.13 3.38
N ASN A 80 -18.83 25.81 2.73
CA ASN A 80 -19.60 26.76 1.94
C ASN A 80 -20.80 27.25 2.76
N THR A 81 -20.79 28.54 3.11
CA THR A 81 -21.87 29.18 3.87
C THR A 81 -23.20 29.25 3.11
N GLU A 82 -23.19 29.01 1.79
CA GLU A 82 -24.38 29.01 0.94
C GLU A 82 -24.94 27.60 0.68
N ALA A 83 -24.24 26.53 1.10
CA ALA A 83 -24.71 25.16 0.92
C ALA A 83 -25.70 24.75 2.01
N GLU A 84 -26.69 23.90 1.68
CA GLU A 84 -27.60 23.33 2.68
C GLU A 84 -26.80 22.54 3.73
N SER A 85 -26.93 22.93 5.00
CA SER A 85 -26.22 22.28 6.10
C SER A 85 -26.88 20.93 6.44
N LEU A 86 -26.07 19.86 6.48
CA LEU A 86 -26.50 18.58 7.05
C LEU A 86 -26.91 18.80 8.52
N ASN A 87 -28.03 18.19 8.92
CA ASN A 87 -28.63 18.37 10.25
C ASN A 87 -28.63 17.07 11.06
N GLY A 88 -28.66 17.21 12.40
CA GLY A 88 -28.66 16.05 13.30
C GLY A 88 -27.44 15.15 13.07
N PHE A 89 -27.68 13.84 13.00
CA PHE A 89 -26.63 12.84 12.78
C PHE A 89 -26.13 12.79 11.33
N ALA A 90 -26.86 13.34 10.36
CA ALA A 90 -26.42 13.35 8.96
C ALA A 90 -25.07 14.07 8.78
N ARG A 91 -24.72 14.96 9.73
CA ARG A 91 -23.41 15.65 9.80
C ARG A 91 -22.20 14.71 9.87
N PHE A 92 -22.40 13.47 10.28
CA PHE A 92 -21.37 12.45 10.34
C PHE A 92 -21.36 11.51 9.13
N ASP A 93 -22.31 11.66 8.19
CA ASP A 93 -22.43 10.75 7.03
C ASP A 93 -21.19 10.73 6.13
N PRO A 94 -20.49 11.86 5.89
CA PRO A 94 -19.23 11.86 5.12
C PRO A 94 -18.14 10.94 5.66
N VAL A 95 -18.19 10.62 6.96
CA VAL A 95 -17.21 9.82 7.67
C VAL A 95 -17.75 8.46 8.12
N SER A 96 -18.82 7.98 7.45
CA SER A 96 -19.45 6.70 7.74
C SER A 96 -18.51 5.50 7.55
N PRO A 97 -18.78 4.36 8.21
CA PRO A 97 -18.00 3.14 8.03
C PRO A 97 -17.95 2.69 6.58
N PHE A 98 -16.75 2.37 6.10
CA PHE A 98 -16.50 1.90 4.73
C PHE A 98 -15.73 0.58 4.70
N ILE A 99 -15.38 0.02 5.86
CA ILE A 99 -14.79 -1.32 6.00
C ILE A 99 -15.51 -2.09 7.11
N SER A 100 -15.33 -3.42 7.12
CA SER A 100 -15.84 -4.32 8.16
C SER A 100 -14.68 -5.03 8.88
N CYS A 101 -14.92 -5.62 10.05
CA CYS A 101 -13.89 -6.43 10.70
C CYS A 101 -13.56 -7.65 9.83
N PRO A 102 -12.28 -8.06 9.72
CA PRO A 102 -11.89 -9.16 8.84
C PRO A 102 -12.35 -10.53 9.38
N PRO A 103 -12.64 -11.51 8.51
CA PRO A 103 -13.01 -11.36 7.10
C PRO A 103 -14.52 -11.12 7.04
N HIS A 104 -14.94 -9.84 6.94
CA HIS A 104 -16.34 -9.43 6.78
C HIS A 104 -17.33 -9.85 7.88
N ARG A 105 -17.00 -9.53 9.13
CA ARG A 105 -17.91 -9.72 10.27
C ARG A 105 -18.21 -8.41 11.00
N PRO A 106 -19.32 -8.35 11.76
CA PRO A 106 -19.58 -7.21 12.63
C PRO A 106 -18.53 -7.10 13.73
N ALA A 107 -18.24 -5.87 14.13
CA ALA A 107 -17.45 -5.59 15.31
C ALA A 107 -18.16 -6.08 16.59
N THR A 108 -17.38 -6.48 17.60
CA THR A 108 -17.90 -6.92 18.89
C THR A 108 -18.08 -5.72 19.80
N SER A 109 -19.23 -5.64 20.47
CA SER A 109 -19.52 -4.58 21.43
C SER A 109 -18.83 -4.85 22.78
N TYR A 110 -18.20 -3.82 23.33
CA TYR A 110 -17.72 -3.72 24.71
C TYR A 110 -18.30 -2.41 25.26
N HIS A 111 -19.30 -2.51 26.12
CA HIS A 111 -20.21 -1.42 26.46
C HIS A 111 -20.81 -0.80 25.19
N ARG A 112 -20.57 0.49 24.93
CA ARG A 112 -20.99 1.18 23.69
C ARG A 112 -19.97 1.16 22.55
N TRP A 113 -18.77 0.63 22.81
CA TRP A 113 -17.64 0.65 21.88
C TRP A 113 -17.58 -0.63 21.04
N ARG A 114 -17.22 -0.52 19.76
CA ARG A 114 -17.23 -1.66 18.83
C ARG A 114 -15.83 -1.94 18.29
N LEU A 115 -15.24 -3.06 18.70
CA LEU A 115 -13.87 -3.44 18.34
C LEU A 115 -13.82 -4.85 17.74
N CYS A 116 -12.88 -5.07 16.82
CA CYS A 116 -12.66 -6.35 16.16
C CYS A 116 -11.83 -7.27 17.06
N ASP A 117 -12.24 -8.53 17.21
CA ASP A 117 -11.38 -9.65 17.65
C ASP A 117 -10.80 -9.68 19.06
N LEU A 118 -11.04 -8.70 19.94
CA LEU A 118 -10.35 -8.68 21.23
C LEU A 118 -10.53 -9.96 22.06
N GLY A 119 -11.74 -10.54 22.07
CA GLY A 119 -12.03 -11.79 22.79
C GLY A 119 -11.28 -13.03 22.25
N ARG A 120 -10.73 -12.99 21.03
CA ARG A 120 -9.98 -14.10 20.42
C ARG A 120 -8.48 -14.01 20.68
N LEU A 121 -8.00 -12.91 21.27
CA LEU A 121 -6.58 -12.69 21.47
C LEU A 121 -6.03 -13.50 22.66
N PRO A 122 -4.75 -13.91 22.59
CA PRO A 122 -4.08 -14.54 23.71
C PRO A 122 -3.94 -13.55 24.88
N GLY A 123 -3.64 -14.07 26.07
CA GLY A 123 -3.37 -13.24 27.24
C GLY A 123 -2.18 -12.29 27.01
N GLY A 124 -2.28 -11.09 27.60
CA GLY A 124 -1.23 -10.07 27.52
C GLY A 124 -1.34 -9.12 26.32
N CYS A 125 -2.45 -9.11 25.58
CA CYS A 125 -2.81 -7.97 24.73
C CYS A 125 -3.02 -6.71 25.58
N ILE A 126 -2.63 -5.55 25.06
CA ILE A 126 -2.73 -4.26 25.75
C ILE A 126 -3.89 -3.44 25.20
N VAL A 127 -4.81 -3.04 26.06
CA VAL A 127 -5.91 -2.12 25.74
C VAL A 127 -5.76 -0.85 26.57
N TYR A 128 -5.82 0.31 25.91
CA TYR A 128 -5.82 1.60 26.60
C TYR A 128 -7.24 2.18 26.64
N SER A 129 -7.58 2.84 27.74
CA SER A 129 -8.78 3.64 27.90
C SER A 129 -8.40 5.03 28.35
N VAL A 130 -8.79 6.05 27.61
CA VAL A 130 -8.45 7.45 27.88
C VAL A 130 -9.72 8.20 28.26
N GLY A 131 -9.66 8.91 29.39
CA GLY A 131 -10.70 9.83 29.86
C GLY A 131 -12.06 9.20 30.16
N PRO A 132 -12.19 8.10 30.93
CA PRO A 132 -13.50 7.61 31.34
C PRO A 132 -14.30 8.69 32.08
N VAL A 133 -15.45 9.07 31.53
CA VAL A 133 -16.30 10.11 32.10
C VAL A 133 -16.76 9.71 33.50
N GLN A 134 -16.51 10.55 34.51
CA GLN A 134 -17.03 10.40 35.88
C GLN A 134 -16.78 9.02 36.53
N ASN A 135 -15.62 8.39 36.27
CA ASN A 135 -15.29 7.04 36.73
C ASN A 135 -16.19 5.92 36.14
N ASP A 136 -16.77 6.13 34.96
CA ASP A 136 -17.47 5.07 34.25
C ASP A 136 -16.48 4.06 33.64
N TYR A 137 -16.25 2.99 34.39
CA TYR A 137 -15.45 1.83 33.97
C TYR A 137 -16.22 0.76 33.20
N ALA A 138 -17.39 1.05 32.61
CA ALA A 138 -18.18 0.04 31.92
C ALA A 138 -17.40 -0.65 30.77
N PHE A 139 -16.66 0.11 29.97
CA PHE A 139 -15.81 -0.44 28.91
C PHE A 139 -14.71 -1.35 29.49
N GLU A 140 -14.00 -0.89 30.50
CA GLU A 140 -12.89 -1.60 31.13
C GLU A 140 -13.37 -2.89 31.79
N ARG A 141 -14.54 -2.86 32.45
CA ARG A 141 -15.20 -4.04 33.01
C ARG A 141 -15.51 -5.08 31.93
N ASP A 142 -16.01 -4.64 30.78
CA ASP A 142 -16.32 -5.55 29.66
C ASP A 142 -15.04 -6.15 29.06
N ILE A 143 -13.98 -5.36 28.85
CA ILE A 143 -12.70 -5.88 28.35
C ILE A 143 -12.11 -6.90 29.34
N VAL A 144 -12.14 -6.61 30.64
CA VAL A 144 -11.64 -7.52 31.68
C VAL A 144 -12.46 -8.81 31.74
N SER A 145 -13.78 -8.75 31.50
CA SER A 145 -14.69 -9.88 31.61
C SER A 145 -14.71 -10.77 30.38
N PHE A 146 -14.64 -10.17 29.18
CA PHE A 146 -14.83 -10.88 27.91
C PHE A 146 -13.53 -11.14 27.13
N THR A 147 -12.38 -10.63 27.61
CA THR A 147 -11.09 -10.81 26.94
C THR A 147 -9.99 -11.25 27.89
N LYS A 148 -8.82 -11.57 27.34
CA LYS A 148 -7.60 -11.85 28.11
C LYS A 148 -6.62 -10.67 28.15
N CYS A 149 -7.05 -9.49 27.71
CA CYS A 149 -6.19 -8.30 27.64
C CYS A 149 -6.00 -7.63 29.01
N GLU A 150 -4.84 -7.01 29.17
CA GLU A 150 -4.55 -6.03 30.23
C GLU A 150 -5.09 -4.67 29.81
N VAL A 151 -5.76 -3.98 30.73
CA VAL A 151 -6.34 -2.66 30.51
C VAL A 151 -5.53 -1.62 31.26
N HIS A 152 -5.18 -0.53 30.60
CA HIS A 152 -4.58 0.64 31.22
C HIS A 152 -5.46 1.85 30.99
N THR A 153 -5.99 2.40 32.07
CA THR A 153 -6.79 3.62 32.02
C THR A 153 -5.93 4.81 32.35
N PHE A 154 -6.07 5.89 31.57
CA PHE A 154 -5.36 7.15 31.73
C PHE A 154 -6.37 8.26 31.97
N ASP A 155 -6.38 8.79 33.19
CA ASP A 155 -7.21 9.91 33.59
C ASP A 155 -6.53 10.70 34.71
N CYS A 156 -6.12 11.93 34.44
CA CYS A 156 -5.51 12.80 35.44
C CYS A 156 -6.52 13.54 36.33
N THR A 157 -7.83 13.42 36.06
CA THR A 157 -8.88 14.18 36.75
C THR A 157 -9.45 13.48 37.99
N THR A 158 -9.13 12.21 38.18
CA THR A 158 -9.70 11.37 39.24
C THR A 158 -8.61 10.60 40.00
N ASP A 159 -8.90 10.28 41.26
CA ASP A 159 -8.08 9.42 42.14
C ASP A 159 -8.62 7.98 42.20
N ALA A 160 -9.28 7.54 41.14
CA ALA A 160 -9.90 6.23 41.07
C ALA A 160 -8.87 5.09 41.12
N LYS A 161 -9.32 3.93 41.61
CA LYS A 161 -8.49 2.73 41.74
C LYS A 161 -8.77 1.74 40.62
N SER A 162 -7.78 0.89 40.35
CA SER A 162 -7.93 -0.26 39.46
C SER A 162 -9.09 -1.16 39.87
N ILE A 163 -9.94 -1.51 38.89
CA ILE A 163 -11.12 -2.37 39.11
C ILE A 163 -10.79 -3.86 39.29
N LYS A 164 -9.60 -4.30 38.84
CA LYS A 164 -9.14 -5.70 38.99
C LYS A 164 -7.62 -5.75 38.97
N GLU A 165 -7.03 -6.18 40.08
CA GLU A 165 -5.58 -6.34 40.22
C GLU A 165 -5.01 -7.28 39.14
N GLY A 166 -3.86 -6.91 38.56
CA GLY A 166 -3.18 -7.67 37.50
C GLY A 166 -3.88 -7.67 36.13
N ARG A 167 -5.09 -7.09 35.99
CA ARG A 167 -5.82 -7.02 34.71
C ARG A 167 -6.23 -5.60 34.32
N HIS A 168 -6.32 -4.69 35.27
CA HIS A 168 -6.57 -3.29 35.04
C HIS A 168 -5.62 -2.45 35.89
N THR A 169 -4.99 -1.45 35.28
CA THR A 169 -4.19 -0.43 35.97
C THR A 169 -4.76 0.95 35.67
N HIS A 170 -5.20 1.66 36.71
CA HIS A 170 -5.53 3.07 36.60
C HIS A 170 -4.27 3.92 36.79
N HIS A 171 -4.04 4.82 35.85
CA HIS A 171 -2.95 5.78 35.88
C HIS A 171 -3.50 7.20 36.01
N LYS A 172 -3.13 7.90 37.08
CA LYS A 172 -3.46 9.31 37.28
C LYS A 172 -2.60 10.20 36.39
N LEU A 173 -2.80 10.10 35.08
CA LEU A 173 -2.08 10.86 34.05
C LEU A 173 -2.96 11.04 32.82
N CYS A 174 -2.77 12.15 32.11
CA CYS A 174 -3.40 12.41 30.83
C CYS A 174 -2.38 12.31 29.69
N ILE A 175 -2.86 12.06 28.48
CA ILE A 175 -2.03 12.04 27.28
C ILE A 175 -2.03 13.46 26.69
N GLY A 176 -0.85 14.07 26.56
CA GLY A 176 -0.72 15.46 26.11
C GLY A 176 0.68 16.01 26.35
N GLN A 177 0.88 17.29 26.08
CA GLN A 177 2.16 17.98 26.34
C GLN A 177 1.97 19.22 27.22
N GLY A 178 3.04 19.65 27.89
CA GLY A 178 3.11 20.98 28.52
C GLY A 178 2.46 21.12 29.91
N LYS A 179 2.10 20.01 30.59
CA LYS A 179 1.59 20.03 31.97
C LYS A 179 2.22 18.92 32.83
N PRO A 180 2.31 19.10 34.16
CA PRO A 180 2.94 18.12 35.06
C PRO A 180 2.33 16.71 34.98
N ASP A 181 1.01 16.61 34.89
CA ASP A 181 0.29 15.34 34.86
C ASP A 181 0.02 14.84 33.44
N HIS A 182 0.73 15.37 32.44
CA HIS A 182 0.58 14.98 31.03
C HIS A 182 1.87 14.33 30.54
N LYS A 183 1.72 13.25 29.78
CA LYS A 183 2.82 12.60 29.06
C LYS A 183 2.51 12.47 27.60
N SER A 184 3.53 12.58 26.76
CA SER A 184 3.35 12.25 25.36
C SER A 184 3.06 10.76 25.20
N TRP A 185 2.37 10.43 24.12
CA TRP A 185 2.09 9.07 23.71
C TRP A 185 3.36 8.21 23.68
N HIS A 186 4.45 8.74 23.09
CA HIS A 186 5.70 8.02 22.98
C HIS A 186 6.31 7.70 24.35
N GLU A 187 6.45 8.71 25.22
CA GLU A 187 7.01 8.53 26.57
C GLU A 187 6.20 7.51 27.36
N LEU A 188 4.87 7.60 27.29
CA LEU A 188 3.97 6.68 28.00
C LEU A 188 4.18 5.23 27.57
N VAL A 189 4.17 4.99 26.25
CA VAL A 189 4.29 3.65 25.67
C VAL A 189 5.68 3.05 25.92
N VAL A 190 6.73 3.89 25.93
CA VAL A 190 8.08 3.46 26.26
C VAL A 190 8.21 3.13 27.75
N GLN A 191 7.76 4.02 28.64
CA GLN A 191 7.86 3.86 30.09
C GLN A 191 7.13 2.60 30.58
N LEU A 192 5.98 2.29 30.01
CA LEU A 192 5.21 1.09 30.36
C LEU A 192 5.76 -0.19 29.69
N GLY A 193 6.80 -0.10 28.85
CA GLY A 193 7.35 -1.24 28.11
C GLY A 193 6.43 -1.76 26.99
N HIS A 194 5.37 -1.03 26.67
CA HIS A 194 4.36 -1.45 25.71
C HIS A 194 4.83 -1.29 24.25
N HIS A 195 5.89 -0.52 23.99
CA HIS A 195 6.53 -0.43 22.67
C HIS A 195 7.03 -1.79 22.16
N LEU A 196 7.46 -2.69 23.05
CA LEU A 196 7.85 -4.05 22.66
C LEU A 196 6.63 -4.93 22.41
N ARG A 197 5.53 -4.71 23.14
CA ARG A 197 4.32 -5.56 23.15
C ARG A 197 3.31 -5.22 22.06
N GLY A 198 3.25 -3.95 21.66
CA GLY A 198 2.21 -3.40 20.80
C GLY A 198 0.92 -3.09 21.56
N ILE A 199 0.13 -2.16 21.04
CA ILE A 199 -1.16 -1.76 21.62
C ILE A 199 -2.27 -2.24 20.69
N GLU A 200 -3.19 -3.04 21.25
CA GLU A 200 -4.23 -3.68 20.48
C GLU A 200 -5.40 -2.74 20.20
N ALA A 201 -5.87 -2.04 21.22
CA ALA A 201 -6.98 -1.10 21.06
C ALA A 201 -6.81 0.08 22.01
N VAL A 202 -7.24 1.25 21.55
CA VAL A 202 -7.37 2.45 22.39
C VAL A 202 -8.78 2.98 22.28
N LYS A 203 -9.44 3.14 23.42
CA LYS A 203 -10.70 3.87 23.56
C LYS A 203 -10.41 5.28 24.06
N ILE A 204 -11.07 6.28 23.48
CA ILE A 204 -10.95 7.69 23.84
C ILE A 204 -12.37 8.23 24.07
N ASP A 205 -12.74 8.45 25.33
CA ASP A 205 -13.96 9.22 25.66
C ASP A 205 -13.62 10.70 25.54
N MET A 206 -14.17 11.42 24.57
CA MET A 206 -13.76 12.80 24.32
C MET A 206 -14.81 13.81 24.79
N GLU A 207 -14.76 14.18 26.06
CA GLU A 207 -15.55 15.31 26.58
C GLU A 207 -14.76 16.64 26.62
N GLY A 208 -13.47 16.63 26.21
CA GLY A 208 -12.63 17.83 26.22
C GLY A 208 -11.27 17.69 25.52
N LYS A 209 -10.19 17.82 26.30
CA LYS A 209 -8.79 17.98 25.83
C LYS A 209 -8.16 16.69 25.27
N ASP A 210 -8.86 15.57 25.34
CA ASP A 210 -8.38 14.23 24.93
C ASP A 210 -8.18 14.08 23.41
N ALA A 211 -8.60 15.08 22.62
CA ALA A 211 -8.34 15.14 21.18
C ALA A 211 -6.84 15.18 20.84
N GLU A 212 -5.99 15.63 21.77
CA GLU A 212 -4.53 15.68 21.58
C GLU A 212 -3.94 14.29 21.26
N VAL A 213 -4.60 13.19 21.67
CA VAL A 213 -4.16 11.83 21.35
C VAL A 213 -4.00 11.64 19.84
N PHE A 214 -4.94 12.14 19.03
CA PHE A 214 -4.87 12.00 17.57
C PHE A 214 -3.69 12.74 16.95
N ALA A 215 -3.39 13.95 17.46
CA ALA A 215 -2.28 14.76 16.98
C ALA A 215 -0.90 14.12 17.30
N GLN A 216 -0.85 13.25 18.31
CA GLN A 216 0.37 12.55 18.69
C GLN A 216 0.63 11.29 17.86
N LEU A 217 -0.41 10.69 17.25
CA LEU A 217 -0.26 9.54 16.37
C LEU A 217 0.40 9.93 15.05
N LYS A 218 1.52 9.28 14.70
CA LYS A 218 2.34 9.56 13.51
C LYS A 218 2.89 8.26 12.91
N HIS A 219 3.26 8.27 11.63
CA HIS A 219 3.87 7.10 10.96
C HIS A 219 5.18 6.63 11.60
N THR A 220 5.90 7.51 12.29
CA THR A 220 7.19 7.23 12.92
C THR A 220 7.09 6.53 14.27
N MET A 221 5.89 6.17 14.72
CA MET A 221 5.67 5.52 16.01
C MET A 221 4.81 4.26 15.90
N LEU A 222 4.72 3.54 17.02
CA LEU A 222 3.82 2.41 17.15
C LEU A 222 2.38 2.91 17.29
N LEU A 223 1.63 2.67 16.22
CA LEU A 223 0.21 2.94 16.12
C LEU A 223 -0.59 1.81 16.77
N PRO A 224 -1.67 2.10 17.51
CA PRO A 224 -2.61 1.08 17.97
C PRO A 224 -3.20 0.30 16.81
N ARG A 225 -3.45 -1.01 16.97
CA ARG A 225 -4.14 -1.76 15.91
C ARG A 225 -5.56 -1.25 15.67
N GLN A 226 -6.24 -0.85 16.74
CA GLN A 226 -7.61 -0.35 16.70
C GLN A 226 -7.75 0.93 17.52
N LEU A 227 -8.63 1.81 17.06
CA LEU A 227 -9.01 3.02 17.78
C LEU A 227 -10.53 3.03 17.93
N ALA A 228 -11.02 3.57 19.03
CA ALA A 228 -12.42 3.91 19.21
C ALA A 228 -12.50 5.25 19.92
N ALA A 229 -13.34 6.16 19.43
CA ALA A 229 -13.46 7.49 20.01
C ALA A 229 -14.86 8.06 19.85
N GLU A 230 -15.33 8.76 20.87
CA GLU A 230 -16.53 9.59 20.78
C GLU A 230 -16.12 10.93 20.15
N LEU A 231 -16.86 11.38 19.14
CA LEU A 231 -16.57 12.64 18.46
C LEU A 231 -17.80 13.54 18.50
N HIS A 232 -17.64 14.71 19.09
CA HIS A 232 -18.68 15.73 19.13
C HIS A 232 -18.62 16.64 17.90
N ILE A 233 -19.80 17.01 17.38
CA ILE A 233 -20.01 18.18 16.53
C ILE A 233 -20.95 19.11 17.30
N ARG A 234 -20.37 20.16 17.89
CA ARG A 234 -21.12 21.20 18.61
C ARG A 234 -20.98 22.50 17.81
N PRO A 235 -22.10 23.15 17.40
CA PRO A 235 -22.00 24.47 16.80
C PRO A 235 -21.30 25.43 17.78
N PRO A 236 -20.54 26.42 17.28
CA PRO A 236 -20.00 27.46 18.15
C PRO A 236 -21.16 28.10 18.92
N PRO A 237 -21.05 28.27 20.24
CA PRO A 237 -22.16 28.79 21.03
C PRO A 237 -22.52 30.21 20.54
N PRO A 238 -23.81 30.57 20.49
CA PRO A 238 -24.20 31.98 20.47
C PRO A 238 -23.68 32.62 21.76
N GLU A 239 -23.18 33.85 21.65
CA GLU A 239 -22.42 34.58 22.67
C GLU A 239 -22.86 34.30 24.12
N ALA A 240 -21.87 34.12 25.01
CA ALA A 240 -21.97 34.02 26.47
C ALA A 240 -22.48 32.68 27.07
N THR A 241 -21.84 31.55 26.73
CA THR A 241 -21.87 30.36 27.61
C THR A 241 -20.46 29.92 28.02
N VAL A 242 -20.36 29.43 29.27
CA VAL A 242 -19.15 29.09 30.03
C VAL A 242 -18.50 27.78 29.51
N LEU A 243 -18.22 27.68 28.21
CA LEU A 243 -17.65 26.46 27.63
C LEU A 243 -16.25 26.73 27.03
N PRO A 244 -15.28 25.82 27.24
CA PRO A 244 -13.94 25.97 26.66
C PRO A 244 -13.98 25.94 25.13
N ALA A 245 -13.26 26.85 24.48
CA ALA A 245 -13.22 26.98 23.01
C ALA A 245 -12.78 25.69 22.30
N GLU A 246 -12.06 24.81 23.00
CA GLU A 246 -11.50 23.56 22.49
C GLU A 246 -12.54 22.45 22.30
N ALA A 247 -13.77 22.61 22.83
CA ALA A 247 -14.86 21.63 22.72
C ALA A 247 -15.77 21.85 21.49
N ALA A 248 -15.69 23.01 20.82
CA ALA A 248 -16.47 23.30 19.63
C ALA A 248 -15.80 22.70 18.38
N ARG A 249 -16.44 21.70 17.77
CA ARG A 249 -15.95 21.08 16.51
C ARG A 249 -17.02 21.18 15.44
N SER A 250 -16.58 21.57 14.26
CA SER A 250 -17.38 21.54 13.03
C SER A 250 -17.19 20.19 12.30
N PRO A 251 -18.04 19.85 11.32
CA PRO A 251 -17.83 18.69 10.46
C PRO A 251 -16.43 18.67 9.80
N ALA A 252 -15.89 19.85 9.47
CA ALA A 252 -14.54 20.00 8.93
C ALA A 252 -13.45 19.53 9.92
N HIS A 253 -13.56 19.85 11.21
CA HIS A 253 -12.61 19.38 12.22
C HIS A 253 -12.65 17.85 12.36
N VAL A 254 -13.86 17.27 12.33
CA VAL A 254 -14.03 15.81 12.30
C VAL A 254 -13.38 15.24 11.04
N ALA A 255 -13.61 15.84 9.87
CA ALA A 255 -12.99 15.41 8.63
C ALA A 255 -11.46 15.43 8.68
N LEU A 256 -10.84 16.42 9.33
CA LEU A 256 -9.39 16.46 9.53
C LEU A 256 -8.87 15.28 10.37
N ILE A 257 -9.59 14.91 11.44
CA ILE A 257 -9.24 13.73 12.25
C ILE A 257 -9.30 12.46 11.40
N PHE A 258 -10.39 12.29 10.63
CA PHE A 258 -10.55 11.12 9.77
C PHE A 258 -9.55 11.10 8.61
N SER A 259 -9.22 12.26 8.03
CA SER A 259 -8.19 12.39 7.00
C SER A 259 -6.82 11.99 7.54
N HIS A 260 -6.47 12.46 8.74
CA HIS A 260 -5.24 12.08 9.43
C HIS A 260 -5.18 10.58 9.74
N LEU A 261 -6.23 10.01 10.33
CA LEU A 261 -6.29 8.57 10.59
C LEU A 261 -6.26 7.74 9.30
N ALA A 262 -6.97 8.18 8.26
CA ALA A 262 -6.91 7.54 6.95
C ALA A 262 -5.50 7.62 6.38
N ALA A 263 -4.79 8.75 6.47
CA ALA A 263 -3.39 8.87 6.05
C ALA A 263 -2.49 7.90 6.82
N LEU A 264 -2.73 7.71 8.12
CA LEU A 264 -2.05 6.73 8.97
C LEU A 264 -2.40 5.26 8.66
N GLY A 265 -3.35 4.99 7.76
CA GLY A 265 -3.71 3.64 7.33
C GLY A 265 -4.89 3.03 8.07
N TYR A 266 -5.71 3.84 8.75
CA TYR A 266 -6.92 3.41 9.44
C TYR A 266 -8.16 3.50 8.55
N GLY A 267 -8.94 2.42 8.49
CA GLY A 267 -10.29 2.43 7.93
C GLY A 267 -11.36 2.46 9.00
N VAL A 268 -12.50 3.10 8.71
CA VAL A 268 -13.63 3.21 9.65
C VAL A 268 -14.45 1.92 9.63
N THR A 269 -14.50 1.22 10.76
CA THR A 269 -15.21 -0.06 10.90
C THR A 269 -16.60 0.08 11.49
N SER A 270 -16.83 1.10 12.30
CA SER A 270 -18.12 1.30 12.94
C SER A 270 -18.41 2.75 13.30
N ARG A 271 -19.70 3.04 13.35
CA ARG A 271 -20.30 4.28 13.85
C ARG A 271 -21.53 3.90 14.67
N SER A 272 -21.69 4.57 15.80
CA SER A 272 -22.88 4.53 16.63
C SER A 272 -23.28 5.97 16.92
N ASP A 273 -24.56 6.30 16.70
CA ASP A 273 -25.07 7.64 16.94
C ASP A 273 -25.60 7.74 18.37
N ASN A 274 -25.05 8.67 19.15
CA ASN A 274 -25.42 8.82 20.55
C ASN A 274 -26.81 9.48 20.68
N ARG A 275 -27.84 8.68 20.98
CA ARG A 275 -29.23 9.13 21.12
C ARG A 275 -29.57 9.66 22.52
N GLY A 276 -28.64 9.61 23.47
CA GLY A 276 -28.85 10.03 24.86
C GLY A 276 -28.79 11.53 25.10
N GLY A 277 -28.34 12.32 24.11
CA GLY A 277 -28.23 13.79 24.17
C GLY A 277 -28.96 14.51 23.04
N GLN A 278 -28.56 15.76 22.75
CA GLN A 278 -29.10 16.50 21.61
C GLN A 278 -28.81 15.72 20.30
N PRO A 279 -29.82 15.43 19.46
CA PRO A 279 -29.62 14.70 18.22
C PRO A 279 -28.51 15.31 17.35
N GLY A 280 -27.54 14.48 16.97
CA GLY A 280 -26.38 14.91 16.20
C GLY A 280 -25.22 15.50 17.00
N CYS A 281 -25.29 15.59 18.33
CA CYS A 281 -24.23 16.19 19.15
C CYS A 281 -22.92 15.39 19.11
N CYS A 282 -23.02 14.06 19.14
CA CYS A 282 -21.87 13.15 19.09
C CYS A 282 -22.21 11.80 18.47
N ALA A 283 -21.17 11.12 18.03
CA ALA A 283 -21.22 9.73 17.60
C ALA A 283 -19.94 9.00 18.04
N GLU A 284 -20.05 7.73 18.40
CA GLU A 284 -18.91 6.87 18.67
C GLU A 284 -18.45 6.20 17.38
N PHE A 285 -17.15 6.27 17.11
CA PHE A 285 -16.52 5.69 15.94
C PHE A 285 -15.50 4.64 16.34
N SER A 286 -15.23 3.72 15.42
CA SER A 286 -14.12 2.80 15.56
C SER A 286 -13.38 2.64 14.24
N TRP A 287 -12.08 2.46 14.36
CA TRP A 287 -11.16 2.30 13.26
C TRP A 287 -10.27 1.09 13.45
N LEU A 288 -9.85 0.54 12.32
CA LEU A 288 -8.91 -0.57 12.24
C LEU A 288 -7.76 -0.18 11.33
N HIS A 289 -6.53 -0.40 11.78
CA HIS A 289 -5.35 -0.17 10.97
C HIS A 289 -5.20 -1.30 9.95
N VAL A 290 -5.30 -0.98 8.66
CA VAL A 290 -5.40 -1.97 7.57
C VAL A 290 -4.19 -2.00 6.64
N GLU A 291 -3.33 -0.97 6.68
CA GLU A 291 -2.09 -0.90 5.88
C GLU A 291 -0.86 -1.50 6.57
N ARG A 292 -1.03 -2.10 7.76
CA ARG A 292 0.03 -2.81 8.47
C ARG A 292 -0.44 -4.22 8.79
N VAL A 293 0.40 -5.21 8.52
CA VAL A 293 0.12 -6.59 8.90
C VAL A 293 0.34 -6.70 10.41
N TRP A 294 -0.77 -6.82 11.15
CA TRP A 294 -0.72 -7.17 12.56
C TRP A 294 -0.70 -8.70 12.68
N PRO A 295 0.39 -9.31 13.18
CA PRO A 295 0.41 -10.76 13.37
C PRO A 295 -0.64 -11.15 14.41
N HIS A 296 -1.74 -11.74 13.97
CA HIS A 296 -2.71 -12.36 14.85
C HIS A 296 -2.10 -13.62 15.49
N GLY A 297 -1.70 -13.54 16.76
CA GLY A 297 -1.44 -14.70 17.60
C GLY A 297 -0.22 -15.57 17.23
N ALA A 298 0.38 -16.14 18.27
CA ALA A 298 1.44 -17.17 18.27
C ALA A 298 2.80 -16.93 17.57
N ALA A 299 3.02 -15.88 16.77
CA ALA A 299 4.34 -15.63 16.17
C ALA A 299 5.38 -15.00 17.13
N ARG A 300 5.05 -14.76 18.40
CA ARG A 300 5.95 -14.17 19.41
C ARG A 300 6.53 -15.16 20.43
N SER A 301 6.43 -16.46 20.18
CA SER A 301 7.11 -17.46 21.00
C SER A 301 8.39 -17.98 20.32
N MET A 302 9.37 -17.11 20.07
CA MET A 302 10.77 -17.54 20.16
C MET A 302 11.21 -17.37 21.61
N ARG A 303 10.80 -18.32 22.46
CA ARG A 303 11.49 -18.57 23.73
C ARG A 303 12.86 -19.12 23.37
N THR A 304 13.89 -18.28 23.42
CA THR A 304 15.24 -18.76 23.66
C THR A 304 15.21 -19.50 25.00
N LYS A 305 15.37 -20.83 24.96
CA LYS A 305 15.59 -21.62 26.17
C LYS A 305 17.00 -21.28 26.69
N PRO A 306 17.17 -20.81 27.94
CA PRO A 306 18.48 -20.79 28.55
C PRO A 306 18.76 -22.20 29.08
N GLY A 307 19.67 -22.91 28.41
CA GLY A 307 20.22 -24.16 28.88
C GLY A 307 21.69 -24.22 28.49
N GLY A 308 22.57 -24.02 29.45
CA GLY A 308 24.02 -24.10 29.26
C GLY A 308 24.77 -23.26 30.27
N SER A 309 25.20 -23.90 31.36
CA SER A 309 26.07 -23.37 32.41
C SER A 309 27.37 -22.78 31.83
N GLY A 310 27.60 -21.50 32.06
CA GLY A 310 28.86 -20.81 31.78
C GLY A 310 29.04 -19.67 32.78
N SER A 311 30.20 -19.66 33.42
CA SER A 311 30.60 -18.88 34.60
C SER A 311 30.19 -17.41 34.65
N SER A 312 29.82 -17.00 35.86
CA SER A 312 29.63 -15.63 36.32
C SER A 312 30.89 -14.78 36.18
N SER A 313 30.86 -13.78 35.28
CA SER A 313 31.59 -12.52 35.42
C SER A 313 31.19 -11.56 34.31
N SER A 314 30.93 -10.30 34.68
CA SER A 314 30.59 -9.13 33.84
C SER A 314 29.09 -8.85 33.56
N VAL A 315 28.32 -8.62 34.63
CA VAL A 315 27.02 -7.91 34.53
C VAL A 315 27.20 -6.38 34.51
N THR A 316 28.44 -5.88 34.55
CA THR A 316 28.76 -4.44 34.60
C THR A 316 29.32 -3.85 33.30
N ALA A 317 29.33 -4.58 32.18
CA ALA A 317 29.91 -4.10 30.92
C ALA A 317 28.90 -3.82 29.78
N PHE A 318 27.60 -4.11 29.94
CA PHE A 318 26.62 -3.92 28.86
C PHE A 318 25.81 -2.62 28.91
N ALA A 319 26.08 -1.74 29.88
CA ALA A 319 25.36 -0.46 30.04
C ALA A 319 26.10 0.76 29.48
N ALA A 320 27.25 0.57 28.82
CA ALA A 320 28.11 1.68 28.37
C ALA A 320 28.45 1.69 26.88
N ASP A 321 27.82 0.85 26.04
CA ASP A 321 28.12 0.80 24.59
C ASP A 321 26.87 0.81 23.68
N GLU A 322 25.71 1.25 24.20
CA GLU A 322 24.68 1.87 23.33
C GLU A 322 25.02 3.36 23.12
N ALA A 323 26.26 3.63 22.74
CA ALA A 323 26.53 4.84 21.98
C ALA A 323 25.76 4.69 20.67
N GLN A 324 24.65 5.43 20.54
CA GLN A 324 23.88 5.69 19.32
C GLN A 324 24.65 5.34 18.03
N LEU A 325 24.56 4.09 17.58
CA LEU A 325 24.95 3.71 16.22
C LEU A 325 23.93 4.39 15.32
N LYS A 326 24.24 5.62 14.89
CA LYS A 326 23.46 6.30 13.85
C LYS A 326 23.36 5.30 12.69
N PRO A 327 22.16 4.98 12.20
CA PRO A 327 22.03 4.07 11.07
C PRO A 327 22.89 4.62 9.93
N VAL A 328 23.75 3.76 9.38
CA VAL A 328 24.59 4.11 8.24
C VAL A 328 23.65 4.44 7.09
N LYS A 329 23.80 5.62 6.51
CA LYS A 329 23.00 6.08 5.37
C LYS A 329 23.87 6.20 4.14
N ALA A 330 23.26 6.07 2.98
CA ALA A 330 23.95 6.36 1.73
C ALA A 330 24.32 7.84 1.69
N LYS A 331 25.51 8.13 1.15
CA LYS A 331 26.00 9.50 0.92
C LYS A 331 25.06 10.26 -0.02
N ARG A 332 24.51 9.55 -1.01
CA ARG A 332 23.59 10.07 -2.02
C ARG A 332 22.58 8.98 -2.37
N LEU A 333 21.30 9.27 -2.18
CA LEU A 333 20.18 8.41 -2.54
C LEU A 333 19.14 9.21 -3.31
N VAL A 334 18.76 8.73 -4.48
CA VAL A 334 17.72 9.35 -5.31
C VAL A 334 16.62 8.34 -5.64
N VAL A 335 15.42 8.86 -5.82
CA VAL A 335 14.29 8.10 -6.36
C VAL A 335 14.00 8.58 -7.77
N SER A 336 13.67 7.67 -8.67
CA SER A 336 13.44 7.96 -10.07
C SER A 336 12.20 7.22 -10.57
N LEU A 337 11.38 7.90 -11.35
CA LEU A 337 10.19 7.35 -11.96
C LEU A 337 9.95 8.01 -13.30
N SER A 338 9.13 7.38 -14.14
CA SER A 338 8.75 7.94 -15.43
C SER A 338 7.25 7.90 -15.64
N SER A 339 6.76 8.85 -16.42
CA SER A 339 5.38 8.91 -16.89
C SER A 339 5.34 9.56 -18.28
N PHE A 340 4.13 9.84 -18.76
CA PHE A 340 3.86 10.51 -20.03
C PHE A 340 2.51 11.28 -19.91
N PRO A 341 2.21 12.22 -20.81
CA PRO A 341 0.94 12.95 -20.81
C PRO A 341 -0.31 12.04 -20.73
N GLY A 342 -1.32 12.44 -19.96
CA GLY A 342 -2.49 11.63 -19.62
C GLY A 342 -2.27 10.63 -18.46
N ARG A 343 -1.03 10.44 -17.97
CA ARG A 343 -0.72 9.74 -16.71
C ARG A 343 0.02 10.64 -15.72
N ALA A 344 0.93 11.49 -16.21
CA ALA A 344 1.79 12.33 -15.39
C ALA A 344 1.00 13.28 -14.48
N GLU A 345 -0.17 13.75 -14.92
CA GLU A 345 -1.14 14.57 -14.19
C GLU A 345 -1.61 13.89 -12.90
N PHE A 346 -1.53 12.56 -12.87
CA PHE A 346 -1.93 11.73 -11.76
C PHE A 346 -0.73 11.11 -11.02
N ALA A 347 0.51 11.54 -11.26
CA ALA A 347 1.67 11.00 -10.55
C ALA A 347 1.73 11.41 -9.06
N ALA A 348 0.88 12.36 -8.63
CA ALA A 348 0.94 12.94 -7.29
C ALA A 348 0.88 11.89 -6.16
N PRO A 349 -0.07 10.94 -6.09
CA PRO A 349 -0.10 9.95 -5.00
C PRO A 349 1.18 9.12 -4.86
N THR A 350 1.81 8.70 -5.96
CA THR A 350 3.13 8.05 -5.93
C THR A 350 4.17 8.98 -5.31
N VAL A 351 4.32 10.20 -5.84
CA VAL A 351 5.33 11.16 -5.35
C VAL A 351 5.12 11.47 -3.87
N TYR A 352 3.87 11.69 -3.44
CA TYR A 352 3.54 11.92 -2.04
C TYR A 352 3.90 10.74 -1.15
N SER A 353 3.63 9.49 -1.59
CA SER A 353 3.94 8.30 -0.81
C SER A 353 5.44 8.16 -0.52
N ILE A 354 6.29 8.52 -1.49
CA ILE A 354 7.75 8.55 -1.33
C ILE A 354 8.19 9.73 -0.47
N MET A 355 7.70 10.94 -0.74
CA MET A 355 8.13 12.16 -0.07
C MET A 355 7.71 12.25 1.42
N HIS A 356 6.65 11.53 1.80
CA HIS A 356 6.19 11.37 3.19
C HIS A 356 6.71 10.08 3.84
N GLY A 357 7.59 9.35 3.16
CA GLY A 357 8.28 8.20 3.71
C GLY A 357 9.23 8.55 4.86
N THR A 358 9.58 7.52 5.64
CA THR A 358 10.50 7.59 6.78
C THR A 358 11.93 7.98 6.38
N ARG A 359 12.35 7.64 5.15
CA ARG A 359 13.57 8.12 4.50
C ARG A 359 13.18 8.92 3.26
N LYS A 360 13.41 10.24 3.34
CA LYS A 360 13.27 11.13 2.18
C LYS A 360 14.46 10.96 1.25
N PRO A 361 14.27 10.90 -0.07
CA PRO A 361 15.39 10.89 -1.00
C PRO A 361 16.06 12.26 -1.06
N ASP A 362 17.33 12.28 -1.45
CA ASP A 362 18.10 13.51 -1.62
C ASP A 362 17.75 14.20 -2.96
N ALA A 363 17.13 13.48 -3.90
CA ALA A 363 16.41 14.01 -5.05
C ALA A 363 15.37 13.00 -5.53
N LEU A 364 14.28 13.48 -6.12
CA LEU A 364 13.27 12.65 -6.79
C LEU A 364 13.09 13.15 -8.22
N TYR A 365 13.35 12.28 -9.21
CA TYR A 365 13.25 12.58 -10.63
C TYR A 365 11.97 11.99 -11.22
N LEU A 366 11.00 12.84 -11.59
CA LEU A 366 9.85 12.46 -12.41
C LEU A 366 10.15 12.78 -13.88
N TRP A 367 10.47 11.76 -14.66
CA TRP A 367 10.72 11.88 -16.09
C TRP A 367 9.42 11.77 -16.89
N VAL A 368 8.97 12.87 -17.49
CA VAL A 368 7.77 12.89 -18.32
C VAL A 368 8.17 12.83 -19.78
N THR A 369 7.95 11.68 -20.41
CA THR A 369 8.22 11.49 -21.84
C THR A 369 7.15 12.25 -22.62
N VAL A 370 7.54 13.39 -23.18
CA VAL A 370 6.79 14.11 -24.23
C VAL A 370 7.21 13.55 -25.59
N ASN A 371 6.37 13.69 -26.62
CA ASN A 371 6.60 13.16 -27.96
C ASN A 371 6.94 11.65 -27.96
N VAL A 372 5.96 10.83 -27.57
CA VAL A 372 6.14 9.38 -27.34
C VAL A 372 6.21 8.62 -28.66
N SER A 373 7.43 8.37 -29.16
CA SER A 373 7.68 7.78 -30.47
C SER A 373 7.77 6.25 -30.51
N ARG A 374 7.64 5.57 -29.36
CA ARG A 374 7.93 4.13 -29.22
C ARG A 374 7.03 3.17 -30.00
N PHE A 375 5.84 3.59 -30.47
CA PHE A 375 4.90 2.68 -31.15
C PHE A 375 4.79 2.96 -32.65
N ASP A 376 4.46 4.19 -33.01
CA ASP A 376 4.38 4.63 -34.39
C ASP A 376 4.90 6.07 -34.46
N ALA A 377 6.02 6.25 -35.16
CA ALA A 377 6.66 7.55 -35.34
C ALA A 377 5.78 8.53 -36.15
N ASP A 378 4.76 8.03 -36.86
CA ASP A 378 3.82 8.82 -37.63
C ASP A 378 2.50 9.12 -36.87
N ASP A 379 2.33 8.65 -35.63
CA ASP A 379 1.16 8.97 -34.80
C ASP A 379 1.19 10.44 -34.34
N LYS A 380 0.66 11.32 -35.19
CA LYS A 380 0.62 12.78 -34.97
C LYS A 380 -0.08 13.18 -33.67
N VAL A 381 -1.00 12.39 -33.13
CA VAL A 381 -1.70 12.74 -31.88
C VAL A 381 -0.76 12.53 -30.70
N VAL A 382 -0.03 11.42 -30.68
CA VAL A 382 0.91 11.09 -29.62
C VAL A 382 2.20 11.92 -29.73
N ASN A 383 2.67 12.13 -30.96
CA ASN A 383 3.95 12.78 -31.24
C ASN A 383 3.89 14.32 -31.22
N SER A 384 2.68 14.91 -31.13
CA SER A 384 2.51 16.38 -31.07
C SER A 384 2.55 16.95 -29.65
N VAL A 385 2.51 16.12 -28.60
CA VAL A 385 2.58 16.62 -27.23
C VAL A 385 4.04 16.91 -26.89
N THR A 386 4.43 18.18 -26.81
CA THR A 386 5.81 18.62 -26.58
C THR A 386 6.06 19.21 -25.20
N GLU A 387 5.00 19.43 -24.42
CA GLU A 387 5.07 20.08 -23.11
C GLU A 387 4.69 19.11 -21.99
N ILE A 388 5.32 19.30 -20.83
CA ILE A 388 4.98 18.56 -19.61
C ILE A 388 3.68 19.13 -19.03
N PRO A 389 2.69 18.30 -18.67
CA PRO A 389 1.44 18.76 -18.07
C PRO A 389 1.67 19.62 -16.82
N SER A 390 0.85 20.68 -16.68
CA SER A 390 0.99 21.68 -15.60
C SER A 390 0.85 21.09 -14.20
N GLU A 391 0.02 20.06 -14.06
CA GLU A 391 -0.26 19.29 -12.85
C GLU A 391 0.98 18.51 -12.41
N ALA A 392 1.66 17.87 -13.36
CA ALA A 392 2.93 17.21 -13.10
C ALA A 392 3.99 18.24 -12.70
N LYS A 393 4.09 19.36 -13.42
CA LYS A 393 5.00 20.46 -13.09
C LYS A 393 4.74 21.09 -11.72
N ALA A 394 3.50 21.11 -11.25
CA ALA A 394 3.15 21.64 -9.93
C ALA A 394 3.82 20.86 -8.78
N LEU A 395 4.23 19.60 -8.99
CA LEU A 395 4.93 18.79 -7.99
C LEU A 395 6.29 19.40 -7.59
N GLU A 396 6.99 20.10 -8.49
CA GLU A 396 8.24 20.82 -8.16
C GLU A 396 7.99 21.91 -7.11
N LYS A 397 6.85 22.61 -7.20
CA LYS A 397 6.47 23.66 -6.25
C LYS A 397 6.06 23.08 -4.90
N GLN A 398 5.49 21.89 -4.88
CA GLN A 398 5.06 21.20 -3.65
C GLN A 398 6.24 20.66 -2.84
N PHE A 399 7.35 20.30 -3.51
CA PHE A 399 8.54 19.74 -2.87
C PHE A 399 9.83 20.43 -3.38
N PRO A 400 10.00 21.73 -3.08
CA PRO A 400 11.07 22.54 -3.65
C PRO A 400 12.46 22.01 -3.26
N GLY A 401 13.36 21.97 -4.23
CA GLY A 401 14.75 21.52 -4.04
C GLY A 401 14.95 20.00 -4.00
N VAL A 402 13.88 19.20 -3.96
CA VAL A 402 13.97 17.73 -3.94
C VAL A 402 13.34 17.11 -5.19
N VAL A 403 12.09 17.45 -5.51
CA VAL A 403 11.39 16.92 -6.68
C VAL A 403 11.75 17.72 -7.92
N LYS A 404 12.16 17.02 -8.98
CA LYS A 404 12.49 17.56 -10.30
C LYS A 404 11.61 16.86 -11.33
N VAL A 405 10.93 17.63 -12.16
CA VAL A 405 10.03 17.12 -13.20
C VAL A 405 10.60 17.51 -14.55
N LEU A 406 11.10 16.53 -15.31
CA LEU A 406 11.96 16.77 -16.46
C LEU A 406 11.48 15.97 -17.67
N ALA A 407 11.80 16.45 -18.87
CA ALA A 407 11.64 15.67 -20.09
C ALA A 407 12.96 14.95 -20.41
N PRO A 408 12.93 13.66 -20.80
CA PRO A 408 14.12 12.97 -21.27
C PRO A 408 14.56 13.50 -22.64
N LYS A 409 15.81 13.26 -23.02
CA LYS A 409 16.36 13.69 -24.34
C LYS A 409 15.67 13.01 -25.53
N LYS A 410 15.16 11.80 -25.33
CA LYS A 410 14.40 11.00 -26.29
C LYS A 410 13.46 10.04 -25.56
N ASP A 411 12.57 9.39 -26.29
CA ASP A 411 11.75 8.30 -25.76
C ASP A 411 12.63 7.05 -25.56
N TYR A 412 12.85 6.66 -24.31
CA TYR A 412 13.57 5.44 -23.94
C TYR A 412 12.65 4.24 -23.65
N GLY A 413 11.35 4.36 -23.92
CA GLY A 413 10.40 3.34 -23.49
C GLY A 413 10.11 3.42 -21.98
N PRO A 414 9.77 2.29 -21.34
CA PRO A 414 9.70 2.21 -19.87
C PRO A 414 11.04 2.48 -19.18
N ALA A 415 12.17 2.30 -19.90
CA ALA A 415 13.51 2.52 -19.37
C ALA A 415 13.79 4.00 -19.02
N THR A 416 12.92 4.92 -19.43
CA THR A 416 12.92 6.33 -19.01
C THR A 416 12.93 6.50 -17.48
N LYS A 417 12.46 5.51 -16.71
CA LYS A 417 12.54 5.57 -15.23
C LYS A 417 13.96 5.50 -14.69
N LEU A 418 14.95 5.07 -15.48
CA LEU A 418 16.34 4.92 -15.03
C LEU A 418 17.37 5.60 -15.95
N LEU A 419 17.28 5.40 -17.27
CA LEU A 419 18.34 5.84 -18.19
C LEU A 419 18.68 7.33 -18.07
N PRO A 420 17.72 8.27 -18.09
CA PRO A 420 18.06 9.69 -17.92
C PRO A 420 18.62 10.02 -16.53
N THR A 421 18.24 9.28 -15.49
CA THR A 421 18.83 9.43 -14.15
C THR A 421 20.28 8.99 -14.10
N LEU A 422 20.67 7.95 -14.86
CA LEU A 422 22.07 7.54 -15.02
C LEU A 422 22.91 8.59 -15.75
N GLU A 423 22.31 9.44 -16.58
CA GLU A 423 23.00 10.58 -17.21
C GLU A 423 23.22 11.74 -16.24
N VAL A 424 22.29 11.95 -15.30
CA VAL A 424 22.33 13.08 -14.35
C VAL A 424 23.15 12.75 -13.10
N GLU A 425 23.02 11.54 -12.55
CA GLU A 425 23.80 11.10 -11.39
C GLU A 425 25.10 10.45 -11.88
N THR A 426 26.24 11.07 -11.56
CA THR A 426 27.57 10.63 -12.03
C THR A 426 28.43 9.98 -10.95
N ASP A 427 28.13 10.20 -9.66
CA ASP A 427 28.83 9.53 -8.55
C ASP A 427 28.49 8.03 -8.57
N PRO A 428 29.47 7.12 -8.73
CA PRO A 428 29.23 5.67 -8.80
C PRO A 428 28.57 5.12 -7.53
N GLU A 429 28.73 5.79 -6.38
CA GLU A 429 28.14 5.40 -5.09
C GLU A 429 26.68 5.80 -4.92
N THR A 430 26.13 6.61 -5.83
CA THR A 430 24.73 7.02 -5.74
C THR A 430 23.81 5.81 -5.80
N ILE A 431 23.00 5.64 -4.76
CA ILE A 431 21.90 4.67 -4.78
C ILE A 431 20.73 5.29 -5.54
N ILE A 432 20.28 4.61 -6.58
CA ILE A 432 19.13 4.98 -7.40
C ILE A 432 18.02 3.95 -7.13
N ILE A 433 16.85 4.42 -6.71
CA ILE A 433 15.66 3.61 -6.53
C ILE A 433 14.67 3.95 -7.64
N THR A 434 14.28 2.97 -8.44
CA THR A 434 13.23 3.14 -9.46
C THR A 434 11.87 2.72 -8.93
N VAL A 435 10.84 3.49 -9.27
CA VAL A 435 9.43 3.24 -8.92
C VAL A 435 8.50 3.56 -10.10
N ASP A 436 7.28 3.05 -10.07
CA ASP A 436 6.23 3.32 -11.06
C ASP A 436 5.29 4.45 -10.60
N ASP A 437 4.75 5.20 -11.56
CA ASP A 437 3.88 6.38 -11.36
C ASP A 437 2.44 6.05 -10.94
N ASP A 438 2.10 4.77 -10.80
CA ASP A 438 0.76 4.29 -10.44
C ASP A 438 0.67 3.43 -9.17
N THR A 439 1.68 3.58 -8.31
CA THR A 439 1.84 2.79 -7.08
C THR A 439 1.98 3.67 -5.85
N PHE A 440 1.25 3.32 -4.77
CA PHE A 440 1.41 3.96 -3.47
C PHE A 440 2.38 3.15 -2.61
N TYR A 441 3.56 3.71 -2.34
CA TYR A 441 4.63 3.00 -1.66
C TYR A 441 4.51 3.10 -0.13
N SER A 442 4.91 2.03 0.56
CA SER A 442 5.00 2.03 2.03
C SER A 442 5.94 3.15 2.50
N PRO A 443 5.66 3.82 3.64
CA PRO A 443 6.58 4.79 4.24
C PRO A 443 7.99 4.24 4.52
N THR A 444 8.16 2.92 4.59
CA THR A 444 9.46 2.26 4.82
C THR A 444 10.15 1.81 3.52
N THR A 445 9.56 2.02 2.35
CA THR A 445 10.09 1.47 1.09
C THR A 445 11.52 1.90 0.81
N VAL A 446 11.79 3.20 0.93
CA VAL A 446 13.11 3.78 0.63
C VAL A 446 14.17 3.31 1.62
N ILE A 447 13.86 3.32 2.93
CA ILE A 447 14.82 2.89 3.96
C ILE A 447 15.13 1.40 3.88
N GLU A 448 14.14 0.56 3.57
CA GLU A 448 14.35 -0.88 3.39
C GLU A 448 15.28 -1.21 2.24
N LEU A 449 15.16 -0.48 1.13
CA LEU A 449 16.04 -0.63 -0.03
C LEU A 449 17.44 -0.07 0.25
N GLU A 450 17.54 1.09 0.92
CA GLU A 450 18.82 1.69 1.33
C GLU A 450 19.60 0.74 2.24
N ASP A 451 18.97 0.26 3.32
CA ASP A 451 19.60 -0.63 4.31
C ASP A 451 20.13 -1.91 3.64
N GLU A 452 19.34 -2.50 2.74
CA GLU A 452 19.73 -3.74 2.07
C GLU A 452 20.84 -3.51 1.04
N MET A 453 20.82 -2.39 0.31
CA MET A 453 21.89 -1.98 -0.62
C MET A 453 23.21 -1.70 0.10
N LEU A 454 23.15 -1.19 1.33
CA LEU A 454 24.33 -0.97 2.17
C LEU A 454 24.87 -2.27 2.76
N ARG A 455 23.98 -3.20 3.13
CA ARG A 455 24.35 -4.52 3.65
C ARG A 455 24.91 -5.47 2.57
N ARG A 456 24.56 -5.24 1.31
CA ARG A 456 24.88 -6.13 0.17
C ARG A 456 25.52 -5.37 -1.00
N PRO A 457 26.78 -4.89 -0.86
CA PRO A 457 27.51 -4.38 -2.01
C PRO A 457 27.62 -5.48 -3.09
N GLY A 458 27.51 -5.09 -4.36
CA GLY A 458 27.53 -6.01 -5.51
C GLY A 458 26.17 -6.64 -5.87
N TYR A 459 25.10 -6.29 -5.15
CA TYR A 459 23.73 -6.72 -5.47
C TYR A 459 22.86 -5.53 -5.87
N THR A 460 21.94 -5.76 -6.80
CA THR A 460 20.72 -4.96 -6.89
C THR A 460 19.66 -5.56 -5.98
N ILE A 461 18.86 -4.68 -5.35
CA ILE A 461 17.82 -5.08 -4.42
C ILE A 461 16.45 -4.83 -5.03
N VAL A 462 15.60 -5.85 -5.03
CA VAL A 462 14.26 -5.82 -5.65
C VAL A 462 13.21 -6.39 -4.71
N ARG A 463 11.94 -6.08 -4.96
CA ARG A 463 10.83 -6.71 -4.22
C ARG A 463 10.40 -8.07 -4.73
N SER A 464 10.56 -8.27 -6.03
CA SER A 464 10.22 -9.51 -6.70
C SER A 464 11.10 -9.71 -7.92
N CYS A 465 11.16 -10.96 -8.35
CA CYS A 465 11.90 -11.36 -9.52
C CYS A 465 11.10 -12.42 -10.29
N GLU A 466 11.10 -12.34 -11.61
CA GLU A 466 10.51 -13.32 -12.52
C GLU A 466 11.59 -14.28 -13.01
N ILE A 467 11.41 -15.57 -12.79
CA ILE A 467 12.29 -16.62 -13.30
C ILE A 467 11.54 -17.33 -14.43
N THR A 468 12.13 -17.31 -15.63
CA THR A 468 11.60 -18.03 -16.79
C THR A 468 12.30 -19.38 -16.90
N HIS A 469 11.52 -20.46 -16.82
CA HIS A 469 11.99 -21.82 -17.02
C HIS A 469 11.82 -22.19 -18.48
N TRP A 470 12.94 -22.46 -19.16
CA TRP A 470 12.97 -22.84 -20.58
C TRP A 470 12.92 -24.36 -20.73
N ASP A 471 12.26 -24.84 -21.78
CA ASP A 471 12.17 -26.28 -22.08
C ASP A 471 13.55 -26.82 -22.53
N PRO A 472 14.23 -27.66 -21.72
CA PRO A 472 15.58 -28.11 -22.00
C PRO A 472 15.65 -29.22 -23.07
N ASP A 473 14.53 -29.90 -23.37
CA ASP A 473 14.50 -31.08 -24.24
C ASP A 473 14.38 -30.71 -25.74
N MET A 474 14.21 -29.42 -26.05
CA MET A 474 13.99 -28.92 -27.40
C MET A 474 15.26 -28.30 -28.00
N LYS A 475 15.72 -28.87 -29.12
CA LYS A 475 16.93 -28.42 -29.86
C LYS A 475 16.80 -27.05 -30.58
N LYS A 476 15.85 -26.20 -30.21
CA LYS A 476 15.69 -24.86 -30.80
C LYS A 476 16.54 -23.84 -30.04
N ASN A 477 17.05 -22.84 -30.75
CA ASN A 477 17.75 -21.70 -30.17
C ASN A 477 17.04 -20.40 -30.62
N PRO A 478 16.32 -19.69 -29.73
CA PRO A 478 16.14 -19.97 -28.31
C PRO A 478 15.28 -21.22 -28.03
N PRO A 479 15.42 -21.86 -26.86
CA PRO A 479 14.52 -22.93 -26.42
C PRO A 479 13.08 -22.43 -26.29
N ARG A 480 12.10 -23.33 -26.36
CA ARG A 480 10.69 -22.95 -26.19
C ARG A 480 10.48 -22.48 -24.75
N LYS A 481 9.76 -21.37 -24.58
CA LYS A 481 9.34 -20.88 -23.26
C LYS A 481 8.48 -21.95 -22.55
N GLY A 482 8.90 -22.35 -21.36
CA GLY A 482 8.17 -23.25 -20.48
C GLY A 482 7.19 -22.47 -19.59
N TRP A 483 7.44 -22.47 -18.28
CA TRP A 483 6.63 -21.73 -17.30
C TRP A 483 7.42 -20.61 -16.62
N ARG A 484 6.70 -19.78 -15.87
CA ARG A 484 7.27 -18.66 -15.11
C ARG A 484 7.06 -18.85 -13.62
N GLU A 485 8.03 -18.43 -12.84
CA GLU A 485 8.00 -18.44 -11.39
C GLU A 485 8.25 -17.02 -10.85
N TRP A 486 7.41 -16.59 -9.91
CA TRP A 486 7.57 -15.32 -9.22
C TRP A 486 8.25 -15.54 -7.88
N LYS A 487 9.51 -15.14 -7.76
CA LYS A 487 10.24 -15.19 -6.49
C LYS A 487 9.90 -13.98 -5.64
N LEU A 488 9.17 -14.24 -4.55
CA LEU A 488 8.83 -13.26 -3.50
C LEU A 488 9.57 -13.52 -2.18
N THR A 489 10.27 -14.65 -2.09
CA THR A 489 11.04 -15.03 -0.91
C THR A 489 12.41 -14.37 -0.93
N GLU A 490 12.89 -13.95 0.25
CA GLU A 490 14.23 -13.37 0.40
C GLU A 490 15.28 -14.28 -0.23
N GLY A 491 16.21 -13.72 -1.00
CA GLY A 491 17.32 -14.48 -1.57
C GLY A 491 17.78 -14.04 -2.95
N LEU A 492 18.84 -14.70 -3.41
CA LEU A 492 19.36 -14.56 -4.76
C LEU A 492 18.29 -14.93 -5.80
N CYS A 493 18.15 -14.10 -6.85
CA CYS A 493 17.38 -14.42 -8.03
C CYS A 493 18.28 -14.58 -9.26
N ARG A 494 17.99 -15.61 -10.07
CA ARG A 494 18.63 -15.90 -11.36
C ARG A 494 17.62 -15.71 -12.50
N GLY A 495 16.99 -14.56 -12.53
CA GLY A 495 15.94 -14.23 -13.49
C GLY A 495 15.96 -12.74 -13.77
N PHE A 496 14.80 -12.18 -14.05
CA PHE A 496 14.61 -10.77 -14.33
C PHE A 496 14.02 -10.05 -13.13
N MET A 497 14.59 -8.90 -12.77
CA MET A 497 13.97 -8.00 -11.78
C MET A 497 12.58 -7.61 -12.23
N THR A 498 11.71 -7.28 -11.28
CA THR A 498 10.40 -6.69 -11.58
C THR A 498 10.28 -5.37 -10.83
N ALA A 499 10.68 -4.29 -11.49
CA ALA A 499 10.95 -3.01 -10.85
C ALA A 499 9.69 -2.19 -10.55
N TYR A 500 8.51 -2.61 -11.03
CA TYR A 500 7.24 -1.93 -10.73
C TYR A 500 6.97 -1.79 -9.22
N ALA A 501 7.35 -2.82 -8.44
CA ALA A 501 7.20 -2.83 -6.99
C ALA A 501 8.32 -2.08 -6.24
N SER A 502 9.26 -1.47 -6.96
CA SER A 502 10.54 -0.88 -6.56
C SER A 502 11.76 -1.78 -6.72
N ALA A 503 12.83 -1.15 -7.19
CA ALA A 503 14.16 -1.74 -7.30
C ALA A 503 15.25 -0.71 -7.03
N ALA A 504 16.39 -1.15 -6.50
CA ALA A 504 17.50 -0.31 -6.09
C ALA A 504 18.84 -0.81 -6.64
N TYR A 505 19.66 0.13 -7.08
CA TYR A 505 20.94 -0.11 -7.74
C TYR A 505 21.93 0.98 -7.34
N ARG A 506 23.24 0.72 -7.50
CA ARG A 506 24.24 1.80 -7.50
C ARG A 506 24.42 2.31 -8.91
N ARG A 507 24.69 3.61 -9.06
CA ARG A 507 25.02 4.19 -10.36
C ARG A 507 26.18 3.45 -11.04
N GLY A 508 27.21 3.06 -10.28
CA GLY A 508 28.41 2.37 -10.79
C GLY A 508 28.14 0.97 -11.38
N TYR A 509 26.95 0.41 -11.17
CA TYR A 509 26.58 -0.89 -11.72
C TYR A 509 26.29 -0.86 -13.23
N PHE A 510 26.11 0.32 -13.82
CA PHE A 510 25.83 0.50 -15.24
C PHE A 510 26.93 1.28 -15.95
N ASP A 511 27.37 0.80 -17.12
CA ASP A 511 28.23 1.50 -18.09
C ASP A 511 27.41 1.98 -19.29
N ASP A 512 28.09 2.62 -20.23
CA ASP A 512 27.49 3.21 -21.43
C ASP A 512 26.73 2.18 -22.29
N LEU A 513 27.04 0.88 -22.15
CA LEU A 513 26.34 -0.19 -22.85
C LEU A 513 24.84 -0.23 -22.57
N VAL A 514 24.40 0.23 -21.38
CA VAL A 514 22.97 0.24 -21.02
C VAL A 514 22.14 1.21 -21.87
N PHE A 515 22.77 2.20 -22.52
CA PHE A 515 22.11 3.20 -23.36
C PHE A 515 21.96 2.76 -24.82
N ASP A 516 22.66 1.71 -25.23
CA ASP A 516 22.69 1.19 -26.61
C ASP A 516 21.50 0.24 -26.83
N GLN A 517 20.28 0.78 -26.87
CA GLN A 517 19.06 -0.02 -27.09
C GLN A 517 18.98 -0.61 -28.52
N GLU A 518 19.73 -0.06 -29.48
CA GLU A 518 19.73 -0.47 -30.89
C GLU A 518 20.47 -1.80 -31.14
N ARG A 519 21.30 -2.26 -30.19
CA ARG A 519 22.02 -3.55 -30.27
C ARG A 519 21.14 -4.79 -30.11
N ALA A 520 19.90 -4.61 -29.69
CA ALA A 520 18.96 -5.68 -29.37
C ALA A 520 17.68 -5.53 -30.20
N PRO A 521 16.82 -6.56 -30.26
CA PRO A 521 15.56 -6.47 -30.98
C PRO A 521 14.72 -5.30 -30.47
N ASP A 522 13.94 -4.68 -31.37
CA ASP A 522 13.08 -3.53 -31.06
C ASP A 522 12.17 -3.77 -29.83
N GLY A 523 11.75 -5.02 -29.62
CA GLY A 523 11.00 -5.45 -28.45
C GLY A 523 11.66 -5.14 -27.09
N CYS A 524 13.00 -5.02 -27.02
CA CYS A 524 13.69 -4.66 -25.78
C CYS A 524 13.51 -3.20 -25.37
N MET A 525 13.22 -2.29 -26.31
CA MET A 525 12.82 -0.92 -25.97
C MET A 525 11.54 -0.89 -25.11
N HIS A 526 10.73 -1.95 -25.20
CA HIS A 526 9.45 -2.09 -24.51
C HIS A 526 9.53 -2.82 -23.17
N HIS A 527 10.70 -3.28 -22.75
CA HIS A 527 10.83 -4.13 -21.56
C HIS A 527 12.09 -3.82 -20.75
N ASP A 528 12.01 -2.76 -19.95
CA ASP A 528 13.10 -2.24 -19.11
C ASP A 528 13.59 -3.25 -18.05
N ASP A 529 12.68 -3.99 -17.44
CA ASP A 529 13.01 -5.02 -16.43
C ASP A 529 13.99 -6.08 -16.96
N ILE A 530 13.79 -6.56 -18.19
CA ILE A 530 14.70 -7.53 -18.84
C ILE A 530 16.00 -6.84 -19.22
N TRP A 531 15.89 -5.66 -19.85
CA TRP A 531 17.02 -4.87 -20.30
C TRP A 531 18.02 -4.63 -19.15
N PHE A 532 17.55 -4.04 -18.05
CA PHE A 532 18.40 -3.74 -16.90
C PHE A 532 18.95 -5.00 -16.24
N SER A 533 18.15 -6.06 -16.12
CA SER A 533 18.64 -7.35 -15.59
C SER A 533 19.81 -7.88 -16.41
N ALA A 534 19.71 -7.85 -17.74
CA ALA A 534 20.77 -8.33 -18.62
C ALA A 534 22.06 -7.51 -18.49
N HIS A 535 21.96 -6.18 -18.44
CA HIS A 535 23.13 -5.32 -18.27
C HIS A 535 23.79 -5.49 -16.89
N LEU A 536 23.01 -5.62 -15.82
CA LEU A 536 23.55 -5.92 -14.49
C LEU A 536 24.22 -7.30 -14.45
N TRP A 537 23.60 -8.30 -15.07
CA TRP A 537 24.14 -9.64 -15.15
C TRP A 537 25.48 -9.67 -15.91
N ILE A 538 25.59 -9.03 -17.08
CA ILE A 538 26.86 -8.89 -17.82
C ILE A 538 27.95 -8.26 -16.94
N ARG A 539 27.57 -7.34 -16.04
CA ARG A 539 28.43 -6.64 -15.08
C ARG A 539 28.72 -7.41 -13.79
N ASN A 540 28.30 -8.67 -13.70
CA ASN A 540 28.44 -9.50 -12.49
C ASN A 540 27.71 -8.90 -11.27
N VAL A 541 26.61 -8.19 -11.48
CA VAL A 541 25.74 -7.68 -10.42
C VAL A 541 24.52 -8.58 -10.31
N SER A 542 24.42 -9.28 -9.19
CA SER A 542 23.34 -10.23 -8.93
C SER A 542 22.08 -9.55 -8.39
N ILE A 543 20.92 -10.16 -8.64
CA ILE A 543 19.63 -9.68 -8.13
C ILE A 543 19.36 -10.35 -6.78
N TRP A 544 19.02 -9.54 -5.78
CA TRP A 544 18.59 -10.02 -4.46
C TRP A 544 17.15 -9.57 -4.18
N VAL A 545 16.27 -10.53 -3.91
CA VAL A 545 14.90 -10.26 -3.44
C VAL A 545 14.96 -10.00 -1.94
N LEU A 546 14.47 -8.83 -1.51
CA LEU A 546 14.52 -8.44 -0.10
C LEU A 546 13.40 -9.09 0.73
N ASN A 547 13.55 -9.09 2.05
CA ASN A 547 12.57 -9.71 2.94
C ASN A 547 11.31 -8.85 3.12
N HIS A 548 10.18 -9.42 2.71
CA HIS A 548 8.84 -8.81 2.84
C HIS A 548 7.93 -9.46 3.88
N ALA A 549 8.43 -10.38 4.71
CA ALA A 549 7.59 -11.02 5.73
C ALA A 549 6.96 -9.97 6.65
N GLY A 550 5.62 -9.96 6.73
CA GLY A 550 4.85 -8.99 7.53
C GLY A 550 4.79 -7.57 6.93
N LYS A 551 5.24 -7.36 5.69
CA LYS A 551 5.14 -6.08 4.97
C LYS A 551 4.06 -6.17 3.91
N SER A 552 3.31 -5.09 3.71
CA SER A 552 2.30 -5.02 2.64
C SER A 552 2.98 -4.87 1.28
N TRP A 553 2.44 -5.54 0.26
CA TRP A 553 2.74 -5.21 -1.13
C TRP A 553 2.29 -3.78 -1.42
N PRO A 554 3.07 -2.97 -2.15
CA PRO A 554 2.65 -1.60 -2.44
C PRO A 554 1.37 -1.63 -3.28
N PRO A 555 0.26 -0.99 -2.83
CA PRO A 555 -0.99 -1.01 -3.58
C PRO A 555 -0.84 -0.21 -4.88
N MET A 556 -1.14 -0.88 -5.99
CA MET A 556 -1.32 -0.27 -7.30
C MET A 556 -2.73 0.30 -7.38
N TYR A 557 -2.87 1.54 -7.82
CA TYR A 557 -4.19 2.17 -8.01
C TYR A 557 -4.59 2.28 -9.49
N HIS A 558 -3.79 1.69 -10.40
CA HIS A 558 -3.97 1.61 -11.86
C HIS A 558 -4.50 2.89 -12.52
N ARG A 559 -3.63 3.62 -13.22
CA ARG A 559 -4.02 4.86 -13.92
C ARG A 559 -4.83 4.60 -15.19
N PRO A 560 -5.58 5.61 -15.68
CA PRO A 560 -6.19 5.56 -17.01
C PRO A 560 -5.11 5.18 -18.03
N ARG A 561 -5.32 4.03 -18.67
CA ARG A 561 -4.48 3.62 -19.79
C ARG A 561 -4.94 4.40 -21.01
N ASN A 562 -3.99 4.92 -21.76
CA ASN A 562 -4.24 5.65 -23.01
C ASN A 562 -3.37 5.08 -24.13
N ARG A 563 -3.42 5.66 -25.32
CA ARG A 563 -2.68 5.19 -26.50
C ARG A 563 -1.15 5.17 -26.34
N MET A 564 -0.60 5.90 -25.37
CA MET A 564 0.83 5.88 -25.02
C MET A 564 1.20 4.75 -24.04
N SER A 565 0.20 4.00 -23.54
CA SER A 565 0.43 2.92 -22.60
C SER A 565 0.85 1.65 -23.32
N ILE A 566 1.95 1.05 -22.89
CA ILE A 566 2.49 -0.17 -23.48
C ILE A 566 1.52 -1.35 -23.44
N SER A 567 0.75 -1.46 -22.35
CA SER A 567 -0.29 -2.47 -22.18
C SER A 567 -1.48 -2.31 -23.14
N PHE A 568 -1.55 -1.20 -23.90
CA PHE A 568 -2.57 -0.95 -24.92
C PHE A 568 -2.04 -1.19 -26.33
N HIS A 569 -0.74 -1.45 -26.51
CA HIS A 569 -0.17 -1.69 -27.81
C HIS A 569 -0.51 -3.12 -28.29
N PRO A 570 -1.07 -3.31 -29.50
CA PRO A 570 -1.48 -4.63 -29.98
C PRO A 570 -0.35 -5.66 -30.03
N GLN A 571 0.90 -5.21 -30.23
CA GLN A 571 2.08 -6.07 -30.33
C GLN A 571 2.90 -6.13 -29.04
N ALA A 572 2.39 -5.62 -27.91
CA ALA A 572 3.16 -5.55 -26.67
C ALA A 572 3.66 -6.92 -26.18
N GLU A 573 2.84 -7.96 -26.35
CA GLU A 573 3.21 -9.33 -25.96
C GLU A 573 4.30 -9.90 -26.87
N ASP A 574 4.18 -9.73 -28.19
CA ASP A 574 5.19 -10.16 -29.16
C ASP A 574 6.53 -9.44 -28.91
N MET A 575 6.50 -8.14 -28.65
CA MET A 575 7.67 -7.32 -28.32
C MET A 575 8.34 -7.78 -27.02
N ALA A 576 7.55 -8.02 -25.97
CA ALA A 576 8.05 -8.56 -24.71
C ALA A 576 8.72 -9.94 -24.92
N GLN A 577 8.11 -10.79 -25.74
CA GLN A 577 8.65 -12.11 -26.05
C GLN A 577 9.98 -12.04 -26.80
N GLN A 578 10.11 -11.16 -27.81
CA GLN A 578 11.38 -10.96 -28.53
C GLN A 578 12.54 -10.62 -27.59
N CYS A 579 12.31 -9.75 -26.59
CA CYS A 579 13.36 -9.39 -25.64
C CYS A 579 13.71 -10.55 -24.69
N GLN A 580 12.71 -11.28 -24.20
CA GLN A 580 12.93 -12.46 -23.35
C GLN A 580 13.72 -13.55 -24.09
N GLU A 581 13.36 -13.79 -25.35
CA GLU A 581 14.03 -14.75 -26.24
C GLU A 581 15.48 -14.33 -26.52
N TYR A 582 15.76 -13.04 -26.69
CA TYR A 582 17.12 -12.55 -26.87
C TYR A 582 17.99 -12.76 -25.62
N PHE A 583 17.43 -12.56 -24.42
CA PHE A 583 18.12 -12.70 -23.14
C PHE A 583 17.82 -14.01 -22.39
N HIS A 584 17.46 -15.09 -23.09
CA HIS A 584 17.13 -16.37 -22.45
C HIS A 584 18.29 -16.98 -21.62
N TRP A 585 19.53 -16.55 -21.88
CA TRP A 585 20.77 -17.01 -21.25
C TRP A 585 21.10 -16.31 -19.91
N ILE A 586 20.15 -15.60 -19.30
CA ILE A 586 20.35 -14.74 -18.09
C ILE A 586 20.89 -15.49 -16.86
N ASP A 587 21.03 -16.81 -16.93
CA ASP A 587 21.58 -17.68 -15.90
C ASP A 587 22.77 -18.55 -16.39
N ASP A 588 23.26 -18.33 -17.61
CA ASP A 588 24.39 -19.06 -18.23
C ASP A 588 25.73 -18.34 -18.04
N GLU A 589 26.52 -18.81 -17.08
CA GLU A 589 27.85 -18.25 -16.76
C GLU A 589 28.82 -18.28 -17.95
N ALA A 590 28.79 -19.31 -18.79
CA ALA A 590 29.69 -19.39 -19.95
C ALA A 590 29.33 -18.31 -20.98
N ARG A 591 28.03 -18.11 -21.22
CA ARG A 591 27.54 -17.05 -22.10
C ARG A 591 27.85 -15.66 -21.53
N ARG A 592 27.77 -15.49 -20.21
CA ARG A 592 28.16 -14.24 -19.53
C ARG A 592 29.62 -13.89 -19.80
N ILE A 593 30.51 -14.87 -19.63
CA ILE A 593 31.95 -14.73 -19.87
C ILE A 593 32.22 -14.38 -21.35
N GLU A 594 31.50 -15.01 -22.28
CA GLU A 594 31.59 -14.70 -23.70
C GLU A 594 31.14 -13.26 -24.02
N LEU A 595 29.96 -12.85 -23.54
CA LEU A 595 29.39 -11.51 -23.79
C LEU A 595 30.20 -10.39 -23.11
N ARG A 596 30.82 -10.68 -21.97
CA ARG A 596 31.78 -9.77 -21.33
C ARG A 596 33.00 -9.52 -22.21
N GLY A 597 33.45 -10.52 -22.96
CA GLY A 597 34.71 -10.47 -23.71
C GLY A 597 35.91 -10.18 -22.79
N ASN A 598 36.83 -9.33 -23.25
CA ASN A 598 38.06 -8.97 -22.54
C ASN A 598 37.88 -7.87 -21.47
N ARG A 599 36.64 -7.50 -21.12
CA ARG A 599 36.35 -6.49 -20.08
C ARG A 599 36.63 -7.05 -18.68
N SER A 600 37.91 -7.01 -18.31
CA SER A 600 38.42 -7.53 -17.03
C SER A 600 37.74 -6.90 -15.81
N GLU A 601 37.24 -5.67 -15.94
CA GLU A 601 36.48 -4.93 -14.95
C GLU A 601 35.11 -5.56 -14.60
N TYR A 602 34.62 -6.54 -15.37
CA TYR A 602 33.35 -7.26 -15.11
C TYR A 602 33.58 -8.65 -14.50
N THR A 603 34.82 -8.97 -14.11
CA THR A 603 35.16 -10.29 -13.51
C THR A 603 34.69 -10.43 -12.07
N SER A 604 34.61 -9.33 -11.33
CA SER A 604 34.03 -9.24 -9.99
C SER A 604 32.81 -8.33 -10.05
N PRO A 605 31.87 -8.42 -9.09
CA PRO A 605 30.92 -7.33 -8.89
C PRO A 605 31.71 -6.02 -8.83
N PRO A 606 31.20 -4.90 -9.37
CA PRO A 606 31.90 -3.62 -9.35
C PRO A 606 32.44 -3.37 -7.95
N THR A 607 33.76 -3.43 -7.82
CA THR A 607 34.46 -3.13 -6.57
C THR A 607 34.54 -1.63 -6.51
N LEU A 608 34.02 -1.08 -5.41
CA LEU A 608 33.88 0.36 -5.18
C LEU A 608 35.23 0.96 -4.81
#